data_AF-A0A0W8G3J8-F1
#
_entry.id   AF-A0A0W8G3J8-F1
#
_cell.length_a   1.000
_cell.length_b   1.000
_cell.length_c   1.000
_cell.angle_alpha   90.00
_cell.angle_beta   90.00
_cell.angle_gamma   90.00
#
_symmetry.space_group_name_H-M   'P 1'
#
loop_
_entity.id
_entity.type
_entity.pdbx_description
1 polymer ?
#
loop_
_entity_poly.entity_id
_entity_poly.type
_entity_poly.pdbx_seq_one_letter_code
_entity_poly.pdbx_strand_id
1 'polypeptide(L)'
;MPPRPQDKAGNSGGRISLLDGIIIIHDAPHGVHLPSQYAGMLREMYASRGLSREFRDETGPTAACTCSVQNMDTASLVKMTVYEPGIDFDAQLERMARDFPGRHVSQLVLPLWRPGMTHAVDTARQAGFFLGGLLPLWDGKDALLMQKIATPPDFSKIQLHHRESRSLLDWILADRASLPSPA
;
A
#
# COMPACT_ATOMS: atom_id res chain seq x y z
N MET A 1 -7.17 -19.83 -3.94
CA MET A 1 -5.92 -19.36 -4.58
C MET A 1 -5.32 -20.51 -5.36
N PRO A 2 -4.88 -20.31 -6.61
CA PRO A 2 -4.18 -21.34 -7.37
C PRO A 2 -2.82 -21.69 -6.71
N PRO A 3 -2.27 -22.88 -7.00
CA PRO A 3 -0.99 -23.34 -6.45
C PRO A 3 0.20 -22.51 -6.95
N ARG A 4 1.24 -22.38 -6.13
CA ARG A 4 2.47 -21.65 -6.46
C ARG A 4 3.37 -22.44 -7.42
N PRO A 5 4.27 -21.77 -8.17
CA PRO A 5 5.28 -22.44 -8.99
C PRO A 5 6.17 -23.43 -8.21
N GLN A 6 6.31 -23.25 -6.88
CA GLN A 6 7.11 -24.09 -5.98
C GLN A 6 6.32 -25.22 -5.30
N ASP A 7 5.00 -25.35 -5.53
CA ASP A 7 4.18 -26.41 -4.92
C ASP A 7 4.35 -27.79 -5.61
N LYS A 8 5.52 -28.06 -6.21
CA LYS A 8 5.89 -29.40 -6.67
C LYS A 8 6.30 -30.25 -5.46
N ALA A 9 5.51 -31.30 -5.23
CA ALA A 9 5.74 -32.47 -4.39
C ALA A 9 6.84 -32.35 -3.32
N GLY A 10 6.43 -32.03 -2.09
CA GLY A 10 7.19 -32.40 -0.89
C GLY A 10 7.86 -31.27 -0.10
N ASN A 11 7.77 -30.01 -0.53
CA ASN A 11 8.34 -28.91 0.24
C ASN A 11 7.26 -28.15 1.03
N SER A 12 7.44 -28.08 2.35
CA SER A 12 6.56 -27.50 3.37
C SER A 12 6.47 -25.97 3.34
N GLY A 13 6.48 -25.35 2.16
CA GLY A 13 6.15 -23.94 2.01
C GLY A 13 4.68 -23.74 2.36
N GLY A 14 4.35 -23.40 3.60
CA GLY A 14 2.98 -23.17 4.02
C GLY A 14 2.34 -21.92 3.40
N ARG A 15 1.09 -21.66 3.77
CA ARG A 15 0.43 -20.36 3.55
C ARG A 15 1.15 -19.32 4.41
N ILE A 16 1.63 -18.24 3.80
CA ILE A 16 2.24 -17.12 4.53
C ILE A 16 1.23 -16.00 4.59
N SER A 17 1.06 -15.43 5.79
CA SER A 17 0.30 -14.20 6.01
C SER A 17 1.22 -13.21 6.68
N LEU A 18 1.12 -11.94 6.27
CA LEU A 18 1.79 -10.83 6.93
C LEU A 18 0.71 -10.00 7.62
N LEU A 19 0.94 -9.66 8.88
CA LEU A 19 0.13 -8.74 9.66
C LEU A 19 1.04 -7.64 10.19
N ASP A 20 0.84 -6.42 9.72
CA ASP A 20 1.53 -5.24 10.26
C ASP A 20 0.72 -4.69 11.45
N GLY A 21 1.25 -4.91 12.65
CA GLY A 21 0.68 -4.40 13.90
C GLY A 21 1.49 -3.20 14.41
N ILE A 22 0.85 -2.04 14.52
CA ILE A 22 1.49 -0.80 14.98
C ILE A 22 0.76 -0.32 16.23
N ILE A 23 1.52 -0.11 17.31
CA ILE A 23 1.04 0.50 18.55
C ILE A 23 1.84 1.79 18.77
N ILE A 24 1.13 2.90 18.90
CA ILE A 24 1.73 4.22 19.06
C ILE A 24 1.74 4.56 20.55
N ILE A 25 2.91 4.44 21.17
CA ILE A 25 3.10 4.81 22.58
C ILE A 25 3.35 6.31 22.72
N HIS A 26 4.14 6.87 21.79
CA HIS A 26 4.43 8.29 21.71
C HIS A 26 4.12 8.76 20.29
N ASP A 27 3.17 9.70 20.17
CA ASP A 27 2.92 10.34 18.89
C ASP A 27 4.04 11.34 18.57
N ALA A 28 4.35 11.47 17.28
CA ALA A 28 5.28 12.46 16.76
C ALA A 28 4.56 13.27 15.67
N PRO A 29 3.91 14.40 16.01
CA PRO A 29 3.19 15.22 15.05
C PRO A 29 4.09 15.69 13.90
N HIS A 30 3.58 15.60 12.68
CA HIS A 30 4.28 16.04 11.47
C HIS A 30 3.30 16.33 10.33
N GLY A 31 3.82 16.95 9.28
CA GLY A 31 3.06 17.20 8.06
C GLY A 31 2.91 15.98 7.17
N VAL A 32 1.72 15.83 6.60
CA VAL A 32 1.38 14.79 5.63
C VAL A 32 0.65 15.40 4.43
N HIS A 33 0.97 14.90 3.24
CA HIS A 33 0.31 15.20 1.97
C HIS A 33 -0.68 14.08 1.68
N LEU A 34 -1.96 14.42 1.60
CA LEU A 34 -3.00 13.41 1.42
C LEU A 34 -3.32 13.24 -0.08
N PRO A 35 -3.19 12.03 -0.64
CA PRO A 35 -3.63 11.79 -2.01
C PRO A 35 -5.14 12.04 -2.12
N SER A 36 -5.58 12.75 -3.15
CA SER A 36 -6.97 13.21 -3.28
C SER A 36 -8.01 12.08 -3.19
N GLN A 37 -7.66 10.90 -3.70
CA GLN A 37 -8.47 9.69 -3.74
C GLN A 37 -8.78 9.17 -2.32
N TYR A 38 -7.85 9.36 -1.38
CA TYR A 38 -7.93 8.81 -0.02
C TYR A 38 -8.01 9.88 1.06
N ALA A 39 -8.07 11.16 0.70
CA ALA A 39 -7.94 12.24 1.66
C ALA A 39 -9.04 12.26 2.74
N GLY A 40 -10.29 11.94 2.39
CA GLY A 40 -11.38 11.83 3.37
C GLY A 40 -11.14 10.68 4.36
N MET A 41 -10.91 9.50 3.82
CA MET A 41 -10.60 8.29 4.60
C MET A 41 -9.39 8.46 5.52
N LEU A 42 -8.28 9.01 5.01
CA LEU A 42 -7.06 9.20 5.81
C LEU A 42 -7.30 10.16 6.99
N ARG A 43 -8.05 11.25 6.78
CA ARG A 43 -8.44 12.16 7.87
C ARG A 43 -9.24 11.42 8.95
N GLU A 44 -10.20 10.59 8.56
CA GLU A 44 -10.96 9.77 9.50
C GLU A 44 -10.06 8.76 10.24
N MET A 45 -9.13 8.10 9.54
CA MET A 45 -8.19 7.15 10.14
C MET A 45 -7.26 7.80 11.17
N TYR A 46 -6.78 9.01 10.90
CA TYR A 46 -5.98 9.79 11.86
C TYR A 46 -6.81 10.21 13.07
N ALA A 47 -8.00 10.78 12.83
CA ALA A 47 -8.90 11.23 13.90
C ALA A 47 -9.32 10.08 14.83
N SER A 48 -9.66 8.91 14.27
CA SER A 48 -10.08 7.74 15.06
C SER A 48 -8.98 7.16 15.93
N ARG A 49 -7.72 7.53 15.70
CA ARG A 49 -6.53 7.08 16.45
C ARG A 49 -5.95 8.17 17.34
N GLY A 50 -6.55 9.36 17.38
CA GLY A 50 -6.05 10.49 18.15
C GLY A 50 -4.70 11.03 17.64
N LEU A 51 -4.36 10.77 16.37
CA LEU A 51 -3.09 11.20 15.78
C LEU A 51 -3.20 12.61 15.23
N SER A 52 -2.27 13.48 15.63
CA SER A 52 -2.24 14.87 15.18
C SER A 52 -1.28 15.04 14.01
N ARG A 53 -1.80 15.37 12.84
CA ARG A 53 -1.01 15.64 11.62
C ARG A 53 -1.40 16.97 11.02
N GLU A 54 -0.39 17.68 10.52
CA GLU A 54 -0.60 18.87 9.69
C GLU A 54 -0.92 18.39 8.27
N PHE A 55 -2.15 18.57 7.80
CA PHE A 55 -2.52 18.24 6.42
C PHE A 55 -2.02 19.34 5.49
N ARG A 56 -1.02 19.00 4.67
CA ARG A 56 -0.40 19.91 3.72
C ARG A 56 -1.08 19.83 2.38
N ASP A 57 -1.02 20.94 1.65
CA ASP A 57 -1.47 20.99 0.28
C ASP A 57 -0.69 19.99 -0.56
N GLU A 58 -1.41 19.39 -1.51
CA GLU A 58 -0.77 18.51 -2.44
C GLU A 58 -0.17 19.28 -3.61
N THR A 59 1.14 19.15 -3.76
CA THR A 59 1.87 19.65 -4.92
C THR A 59 2.37 18.46 -5.74
N GLY A 60 2.49 18.64 -7.05
CA GLY A 60 3.07 17.61 -7.91
C GLY A 60 4.52 17.30 -7.52
N PRO A 61 5.03 16.11 -7.91
CA PRO A 61 6.44 15.79 -7.68
C PRO A 61 7.35 16.77 -8.43
N THR A 62 8.47 17.14 -7.82
CA THR A 62 9.46 18.06 -8.43
C THR A 62 10.85 17.43 -8.57
N ALA A 63 11.10 16.29 -7.92
CA ALA A 63 12.37 15.59 -7.91
C ALA A 63 12.27 14.27 -8.70
N ALA A 64 13.40 13.58 -8.87
CA ALA A 64 13.40 12.20 -9.36
C ALA A 64 12.95 11.23 -8.26
N CYS A 65 12.36 10.11 -8.67
CA CYS A 65 11.89 9.07 -7.78
C CYS A 65 13.08 8.40 -7.10
N THR A 66 12.97 8.16 -5.80
CA THR A 66 13.91 7.31 -5.07
C THR A 66 13.14 6.22 -4.35
N CYS A 67 13.54 4.97 -4.57
CA CYS A 67 12.86 3.81 -4.01
C CYS A 67 13.84 2.65 -3.81
N SER A 68 13.49 1.74 -2.91
CA SER A 68 14.09 0.41 -2.83
C SER A 68 13.07 -0.65 -3.20
N VAL A 69 13.51 -1.70 -3.89
CA VAL A 69 12.67 -2.85 -4.26
C VAL A 69 13.24 -4.10 -3.59
N GLN A 70 12.38 -4.79 -2.85
CA GLN A 70 12.71 -6.02 -2.15
C GLN A 70 11.87 -7.17 -2.69
N ASN A 71 12.53 -8.26 -3.07
CA ASN A 71 11.89 -9.49 -3.49
C ASN A 71 11.93 -10.51 -2.35
N MET A 72 10.77 -11.11 -2.04
CA MET A 72 10.58 -12.12 -1.01
C MET A 72 10.02 -13.39 -1.67
N ASP A 73 10.90 -14.23 -2.23
CA ASP A 73 10.51 -15.39 -3.04
C ASP A 73 9.59 -16.36 -2.32
N THR A 74 9.87 -16.67 -1.04
CA THR A 74 9.05 -17.59 -0.24
C THR A 74 7.61 -17.11 -0.10
N ALA A 75 7.41 -15.80 0.03
CA ALA A 75 6.09 -15.18 0.14
C ALA A 75 5.46 -14.85 -1.23
N SER A 76 6.19 -15.06 -2.34
CA SER A 76 5.83 -14.56 -3.67
C SER A 76 5.38 -13.08 -3.65
N LEU A 77 6.16 -12.29 -2.91
CA LEU A 77 5.92 -10.87 -2.67
C LEU A 77 7.07 -10.06 -3.27
N VAL A 78 6.73 -9.01 -4.02
CA VAL A 78 7.64 -7.90 -4.29
C VAL A 78 7.13 -6.66 -3.57
N LYS A 79 8.02 -5.94 -2.88
CA LYS A 79 7.68 -4.72 -2.16
C LYS A 79 8.59 -3.58 -2.61
N MET A 80 8.01 -2.49 -3.06
CA MET A 80 8.71 -1.23 -3.30
C MET A 80 8.43 -0.27 -2.14
N THR A 81 9.50 0.22 -1.51
CA THR A 81 9.43 1.33 -0.56
C THR A 81 9.90 2.58 -1.26
N VAL A 82 9.02 3.57 -1.37
CA VAL A 82 9.29 4.86 -1.99
C VAL A 82 9.74 5.84 -0.91
N TYR A 83 10.81 6.58 -1.17
CA TYR A 83 11.34 7.63 -0.29
C TYR A 83 11.09 9.03 -0.84
N GLU A 84 11.06 9.14 -2.17
CA GLU A 84 10.66 10.31 -2.94
C GLU A 84 9.82 9.79 -4.12
N PRO A 85 8.53 10.16 -4.26
CA PRO A 85 7.70 9.68 -5.37
C PRO A 85 8.27 10.08 -6.72
N GLY A 86 8.68 11.33 -6.85
CA GLY A 86 9.31 11.87 -8.03
C GLY A 86 8.49 11.86 -9.32
N ILE A 87 9.03 12.52 -10.35
CA ILE A 87 8.38 12.73 -11.66
C ILE A 87 8.37 11.48 -12.54
N ASP A 88 9.30 10.55 -12.31
CA ASP A 88 9.49 9.30 -13.06
C ASP A 88 8.97 8.08 -12.30
N PHE A 89 8.03 8.29 -11.37
CA PHE A 89 7.44 7.22 -10.55
C PHE A 89 6.83 6.09 -11.39
N ASP A 90 6.14 6.45 -12.47
CA ASP A 90 5.56 5.54 -13.46
C ASP A 90 6.61 4.60 -14.05
N ALA A 91 7.75 5.14 -14.49
CA ALA A 91 8.85 4.37 -15.03
C ALA A 91 9.45 3.40 -14.00
N GLN A 92 9.53 3.82 -12.72
CA GLN A 92 9.98 2.95 -11.62
C GLN A 92 8.99 1.82 -11.35
N LEU A 93 7.69 2.11 -11.35
CA LEU A 93 6.64 1.15 -11.12
C LEU A 93 6.58 0.11 -12.24
N GLU A 94 6.68 0.54 -13.50
CA GLU A 94 6.77 -0.35 -14.66
C GLU A 94 8.03 -1.22 -14.61
N ARG A 95 9.18 -0.65 -14.20
CA ARG A 95 10.42 -1.41 -14.03
C ARG A 95 10.24 -2.54 -13.02
N MET A 96 9.64 -2.26 -11.86
CA MET A 96 9.33 -3.30 -10.87
C MET A 96 8.44 -4.40 -11.47
N ALA A 97 7.41 -4.03 -12.24
CA ALA A 97 6.53 -5.00 -12.88
C ALA A 97 7.25 -5.88 -13.92
N ARG A 98 8.18 -5.30 -14.68
CA ARG A 98 9.02 -6.03 -15.66
C ARG A 98 10.04 -6.95 -14.99
N ASP A 99 10.67 -6.49 -13.91
CA ASP A 99 11.73 -7.22 -13.21
C ASP A 99 11.16 -8.38 -12.37
N PHE A 100 9.91 -8.24 -11.90
CA PHE A 100 9.27 -9.22 -11.03
C PHE A 100 7.88 -9.65 -11.54
N PRO A 101 7.80 -10.25 -12.74
CA PRO A 101 6.53 -10.73 -13.29
C PRO A 101 5.99 -11.91 -12.48
N GLY A 102 4.67 -12.07 -12.46
CA GLY A 102 4.00 -13.26 -11.89
C GLY A 102 4.03 -13.38 -10.37
N ARG A 103 4.38 -12.31 -9.63
CA ARG A 103 4.30 -12.29 -8.17
C ARG A 103 2.84 -12.36 -7.72
N HIS A 104 2.56 -13.14 -6.68
CA HIS A 104 1.21 -13.23 -6.10
C HIS A 104 0.79 -11.92 -5.43
N VAL A 105 1.74 -11.22 -4.81
CA VAL A 105 1.51 -9.93 -4.16
C VAL A 105 2.58 -8.95 -4.61
N SER A 106 2.16 -7.73 -4.95
CA SER A 106 3.03 -6.57 -5.12
C SER A 106 2.59 -5.51 -4.13
N GLN A 107 3.51 -4.94 -3.35
CA GLN A 107 3.23 -3.88 -2.38
C GLN A 107 4.00 -2.61 -2.73
N LEU A 108 3.36 -1.47 -2.49
CA LEU A 108 3.97 -0.14 -2.52
C LEU A 108 3.81 0.50 -1.14
N VAL A 109 4.91 1.01 -0.59
CA VAL A 109 4.89 1.84 0.61
C VAL A 109 5.22 3.27 0.17
N LEU A 110 4.21 4.14 0.22
CA LEU A 110 4.30 5.54 -0.23
C LEU A 110 4.48 6.49 0.96
N PRO A 111 5.43 7.45 0.91
CA PRO A 111 5.77 8.31 2.03
C PRO A 111 4.82 9.51 2.12
N LEU A 112 3.84 9.48 3.05
CA LEU A 112 2.86 10.56 3.15
C LEU A 112 3.47 11.90 3.59
N TRP A 113 4.72 11.94 4.05
CA TRP A 113 5.43 13.18 4.40
C TRP A 113 6.10 13.89 3.20
N ARG A 114 5.92 13.37 1.98
CA ARG A 114 6.43 13.96 0.74
C ARG A 114 5.27 14.41 -0.16
N PRO A 115 5.45 15.49 -0.95
CA PRO A 115 4.48 15.85 -1.99
C PRO A 115 4.46 14.82 -3.13
N GLY A 116 3.44 14.89 -3.98
CA GLY A 116 3.30 14.04 -5.17
C GLY A 116 2.60 12.69 -4.91
N MET A 117 1.98 12.53 -3.75
CA MET A 117 1.11 11.40 -3.38
C MET A 117 -0.07 11.20 -4.33
N THR A 118 -0.76 12.25 -4.78
CA THR A 118 -1.89 12.13 -5.71
C THR A 118 -1.43 11.52 -7.03
N HIS A 119 -0.32 12.03 -7.59
CA HIS A 119 0.29 11.45 -8.78
C HIS A 119 0.69 9.99 -8.56
N ALA A 120 1.40 9.68 -7.47
CA ALA A 120 1.83 8.33 -7.18
C ALA A 120 0.68 7.34 -6.99
N VAL A 121 -0.38 7.75 -6.28
CA VAL A 121 -1.58 6.94 -6.07
C VAL A 121 -2.33 6.72 -7.38
N ASP A 122 -2.53 7.75 -8.20
CA ASP A 122 -3.21 7.59 -9.50
C ASP A 122 -2.44 6.65 -10.42
N THR A 123 -1.12 6.82 -10.54
CA THR A 123 -0.25 5.93 -11.30
C THR A 123 -0.31 4.49 -10.79
N ALA A 124 -0.26 4.30 -9.46
CA ALA A 124 -0.38 2.98 -8.85
C ALA A 124 -1.75 2.33 -9.11
N ARG A 125 -2.84 3.11 -9.04
CA ARG A 125 -4.21 2.64 -9.32
C ARG A 125 -4.37 2.23 -10.78
N GLN A 126 -3.81 2.99 -11.71
CA GLN A 126 -3.78 2.63 -13.13
C GLN A 126 -3.03 1.31 -13.36
N ALA A 127 -1.99 1.03 -12.58
CA ALA A 127 -1.28 -0.25 -12.58
C ALA A 127 -2.01 -1.38 -11.83
N GLY A 128 -3.19 -1.13 -11.25
CA GLY A 128 -4.03 -2.11 -10.55
C GLY A 128 -3.70 -2.30 -9.07
N PHE A 129 -2.96 -1.38 -8.45
CA PHE A 129 -2.79 -1.33 -7.00
C PHE A 129 -4.00 -0.64 -6.35
N PHE A 130 -4.43 -1.18 -5.22
CA PHE A 130 -5.50 -0.62 -4.39
C PHE A 130 -4.99 -0.43 -2.96
N LEU A 131 -5.81 0.22 -2.13
CA LEU A 131 -5.54 0.50 -0.74
C LEU A 131 -5.12 -0.76 0.04
N GLY A 132 -4.00 -0.66 0.74
CA GLY A 132 -3.54 -1.63 1.74
C GLY A 132 -3.78 -1.15 3.17
N GLY A 133 -3.60 0.15 3.43
CA GLY A 133 -3.87 0.76 4.72
C GLY A 133 -2.91 1.90 5.06
N LEU A 134 -3.19 2.57 6.18
CA LEU A 134 -2.30 3.57 6.77
C LEU A 134 -1.28 2.88 7.68
N LEU A 135 -0.01 3.24 7.55
CA LEU A 135 1.10 2.81 8.40
C LEU A 135 1.66 4.02 9.17
N PRO A 136 1.08 4.37 10.35
CA PRO A 136 1.57 5.51 11.12
C PRO A 136 2.97 5.24 11.67
N LEU A 137 3.84 6.25 11.64
CA LEU A 137 5.21 6.17 12.19
C LEU A 137 6.01 4.93 11.73
N TRP A 138 5.73 4.41 10.52
CA TRP A 138 6.34 3.20 9.96
C TRP A 138 7.87 3.25 9.97
N ASP A 139 8.42 4.39 9.57
CA ASP A 139 9.86 4.68 9.62
C ASP A 139 10.06 6.08 10.23
N GLY A 140 9.48 6.29 11.41
CA GLY A 140 9.41 7.60 12.10
C GLY A 140 8.45 8.61 11.48
N LYS A 141 7.92 8.32 10.29
CA LYS A 141 6.90 9.09 9.57
C LYS A 141 5.82 8.15 9.01
N ASP A 142 4.69 8.72 8.63
CA ASP A 142 3.53 7.95 8.19
C ASP A 142 3.62 7.53 6.72
N ALA A 143 3.32 6.27 6.43
CA ALA A 143 3.27 5.77 5.06
C ALA A 143 1.86 5.27 4.68
N LEU A 144 1.58 5.27 3.39
CA LEU A 144 0.42 4.61 2.79
C LEU A 144 0.88 3.29 2.17
N LEU A 145 0.27 2.20 2.61
CA LEU A 145 0.41 0.91 1.94
C LEU A 145 -0.61 0.82 0.80
N MET A 146 -0.13 0.49 -0.38
CA MET A 146 -0.95 0.01 -1.50
C MET A 146 -0.50 -1.39 -1.89
N GLN A 147 -1.41 -2.17 -2.45
CA GLN A 147 -1.15 -3.55 -2.82
C GLN A 147 -1.88 -3.96 -4.10
N LYS A 148 -1.29 -4.89 -4.83
CA LYS A 148 -1.87 -5.59 -5.96
C LYS A 148 -1.72 -7.08 -5.72
N ILE A 149 -2.81 -7.83 -5.89
CA ILE A 149 -2.83 -9.27 -5.63
C ILE A 149 -3.29 -10.02 -6.88
N ALA A 150 -2.59 -11.10 -7.22
CA ALA A 150 -2.91 -11.92 -8.39
C ALA A 150 -4.23 -12.68 -8.24
N THR A 151 -4.64 -12.98 -7.01
CA THR A 151 -5.92 -13.65 -6.73
C THR A 151 -6.54 -13.05 -5.49
N PRO A 152 -7.82 -12.63 -5.54
CA PRO A 152 -8.49 -12.14 -4.34
C PRO A 152 -8.58 -13.22 -3.26
N PRO A 153 -8.36 -12.87 -1.98
CA PRO A 153 -8.74 -13.74 -0.88
C PRO A 153 -10.26 -13.85 -0.81
N ASP A 154 -10.72 -14.87 -0.08
CA ASP A 154 -12.12 -14.99 0.32
C ASP A 154 -12.39 -14.04 1.48
N PHE A 155 -12.79 -12.81 1.16
CA PHE A 155 -13.04 -11.75 2.15
C PHE A 155 -14.15 -12.11 3.15
N SER A 156 -15.07 -13.03 2.79
CA SER A 156 -16.13 -13.48 3.69
C SER A 156 -15.61 -14.27 4.91
N LYS A 157 -14.38 -14.77 4.82
CA LYS A 157 -13.72 -15.53 5.90
C LYS A 157 -12.97 -14.65 6.89
N ILE A 158 -12.83 -13.35 6.62
CA ILE A 158 -12.12 -12.43 7.50
C ILE A 158 -12.99 -12.15 8.73
N GLN A 159 -12.48 -12.52 9.91
CA GLN A 159 -13.15 -12.27 11.18
C GLN A 159 -12.62 -10.95 11.76
N LEU A 160 -13.43 -9.90 11.69
CA LEU A 160 -13.12 -8.58 12.23
C LEU A 160 -14.01 -8.31 13.43
N HIS A 161 -13.41 -7.96 14.57
CA HIS A 161 -14.14 -7.76 15.82
C HIS A 161 -14.44 -6.28 16.12
N HIS A 162 -13.63 -5.35 15.58
CA HIS A 162 -13.78 -3.91 15.79
C HIS A 162 -14.44 -3.21 14.60
N ARG A 163 -15.21 -2.15 14.89
CA ARG A 163 -15.88 -1.35 13.85
C ARG A 163 -14.86 -0.71 12.91
N GLU A 164 -13.76 -0.18 13.47
CA GLU A 164 -12.69 0.48 12.73
C GLU A 164 -12.01 -0.48 11.76
N SER A 165 -11.85 -1.75 12.13
CA SER A 165 -11.32 -2.78 11.24
C SER A 165 -12.29 -3.11 10.10
N ARG A 166 -13.61 -3.16 10.38
CA ARG A 166 -14.64 -3.39 9.36
C ARG A 166 -14.69 -2.23 8.36
N SER A 167 -14.68 -0.98 8.83
CA SER A 167 -14.61 0.20 7.99
C SER A 167 -13.37 0.20 7.09
N LEU A 168 -12.21 -0.21 7.62
CA LEU A 168 -11.01 -0.37 6.81
C LEU A 168 -11.18 -1.41 5.70
N LEU A 169 -11.77 -2.57 6.00
CA LEU A 169 -12.06 -3.57 4.98
C LEU A 169 -13.03 -3.05 3.91
N ASP A 170 -14.08 -2.32 4.32
CA ASP A 170 -15.05 -1.73 3.39
C ASP A 170 -14.36 -0.73 2.44
N TRP A 171 -13.46 0.13 2.94
CA TRP A 171 -12.67 1.02 2.11
C TRP A 171 -11.75 0.26 1.15
N ILE A 172 -11.05 -0.77 1.62
CA ILE A 172 -10.18 -1.60 0.78
C ILE A 172 -10.98 -2.26 -0.36
N LEU A 173 -12.16 -2.79 -0.06
CA LEU A 173 -13.02 -3.46 -1.04
C LEU A 173 -13.61 -2.46 -2.04
N ALA A 174 -14.11 -1.33 -1.57
CA ALA A 174 -14.63 -0.27 -2.42
C ALA A 174 -13.53 0.28 -3.35
N ASP A 175 -12.33 0.48 -2.81
CA ASP A 175 -11.20 0.98 -3.58
C ASP A 175 -10.80 0.00 -4.68
N ARG A 176 -10.67 -1.27 -4.33
CA ARG A 176 -10.37 -2.34 -5.29
C ARG A 176 -11.44 -2.47 -6.37
N ALA A 177 -12.72 -2.34 -6.02
CA ALA A 177 -13.82 -2.39 -6.99
C ALA A 177 -13.85 -1.16 -7.91
N SER A 178 -13.27 -0.04 -7.48
CA SER A 178 -13.19 1.22 -8.24
C SER A 178 -11.99 1.32 -9.19
N LEU A 179 -11.13 0.30 -9.24
CA LEU A 179 -9.94 0.34 -10.10
C LEU A 179 -10.35 0.49 -11.57
N PRO A 180 -9.57 1.25 -12.37
CA PRO A 180 -9.80 1.33 -13.80
C PRO A 180 -9.67 -0.06 -14.44
N SER A 181 -10.49 -0.34 -15.46
CA SER A 181 -10.32 -1.56 -16.26
C SER A 181 -8.95 -1.53 -16.95
N PRO A 182 -8.23 -2.66 -17.01
CA PRO A 182 -6.98 -2.72 -17.75
C PRO A 182 -7.24 -2.33 -19.21
N ALA A 183 -6.45 -1.37 -19.72
CA ALA A 183 -6.45 -0.95 -21.12
C ALA A 183 -5.88 -2.04 -22.03
#